data_AF-A0AAV9KFU5-F1
#
_entry.id   AF-A0AAV9KFU5-F1
#
_cell.length_a   1.000
_cell.length_b   1.000
_cell.length_c   1.000
_cell.angle_alpha   90.00
_cell.angle_beta   90.00
_cell.angle_gamma   90.00
#
_symmetry.space_group_name_H-M   'P 1'
#
loop_
_entity.id
_entity.type
_entity.pdbx_description
1 polymer ?
#
loop_
_entity_poly.entity_id
_entity_poly.type
_entity_poly.pdbx_seq_one_letter_code
_entity_poly.pdbx_strand_id
1 'polypeptide(L)'
;MGVPVAAWPMHSDQPRNSQLVTKFLKIGLIVRHWTCRDELVTSETVENAVRTLMASPEGADMRKRASELSNIVKQSVIDGGVNSAEMDSFITHITG
;
A
#
# COMPACT_ATOMS: atom_id res chain seq x y z
N MET A 1 -1.85 9.88 4.21
CA MET A 1 -0.98 10.35 3.12
C MET A 1 -1.16 9.38 1.97
N GLY A 2 -1.29 9.86 0.72
CA GLY A 2 -1.51 9.04 -0.46
C GLY A 2 -0.26 8.88 -1.30
N VAL A 3 0.67 8.03 -0.84
CA VAL A 3 2.00 7.84 -1.45
C VAL A 3 2.03 6.46 -2.11
N PRO A 4 2.53 6.34 -3.35
CA PRO A 4 2.65 5.05 -3.99
C PRO A 4 3.84 4.26 -3.42
N VAL A 5 3.80 2.93 -3.56
CA VAL A 5 4.77 2.03 -2.89
C VAL A 5 5.67 1.31 -3.89
N ALA A 6 6.98 1.39 -3.67
CA ALA A 6 7.96 0.46 -4.25
C ALA A 6 8.06 -0.76 -3.31
N ALA A 7 7.31 -1.82 -3.59
CA ALA A 7 7.23 -2.96 -2.69
C ALA A 7 8.48 -3.85 -2.79
N TRP A 8 9.20 -3.97 -1.67
CA TRP A 8 10.38 -4.82 -1.53
C TRP A 8 10.24 -5.72 -0.30
N PRO A 9 9.61 -6.91 -0.45
CA PRO A 9 9.34 -7.78 0.69
C PRO A 9 10.63 -8.44 1.23
N MET A 10 10.75 -8.46 2.56
CA MET A 10 11.89 -8.98 3.32
C MET A 10 11.53 -10.14 4.27
N HIS A 11 10.36 -10.13 4.91
CA HIS A 11 9.93 -11.24 5.78
C HIS A 11 8.43 -11.21 6.13
N SER A 12 7.98 -12.19 6.93
CA SER A 12 6.64 -12.28 7.54
C SER A 12 5.49 -12.14 6.53
N ASP A 13 4.62 -11.17 6.73
CA ASP A 13 3.43 -10.87 5.93
C ASP A 13 3.73 -9.96 4.74
N GLN A 14 4.93 -9.38 4.66
CA GLN A 14 5.33 -8.47 3.57
C GLN A 14 5.12 -9.06 2.17
N PRO A 15 5.33 -10.38 1.90
CA PRO A 15 5.00 -10.96 0.60
C PRO A 15 3.52 -10.83 0.25
N ARG A 16 2.61 -11.01 1.22
CA ARG A 16 1.16 -10.81 1.01
C ARG A 16 0.82 -9.34 0.88
N ASN A 17 1.39 -8.49 1.73
CA ASN A 17 1.18 -7.03 1.66
C ASN A 17 1.68 -6.47 0.32
N SER A 18 2.76 -7.01 -0.25
CA SER A 18 3.24 -6.65 -1.59
C SER A 18 2.21 -6.96 -2.67
N GLN A 19 1.49 -8.08 -2.57
CA GLN A 19 0.41 -8.40 -3.51
C GLN A 19 -0.79 -7.47 -3.30
N LEU A 20 -1.15 -7.18 -2.06
CA LEU A 20 -2.23 -6.24 -1.72
C LEU A 20 -1.99 -4.88 -2.38
N VAL A 21 -0.82 -4.27 -2.16
CA VAL A 21 -0.52 -2.91 -2.67
C VAL A 21 -0.33 -2.86 -4.19
N THR A 22 0.21 -3.91 -4.80
CA THR A 22 0.52 -3.92 -6.25
C THR A 22 -0.63 -4.46 -7.11
N LYS A 23 -1.20 -5.62 -6.76
CA LYS A 23 -2.18 -6.31 -7.61
C LYS A 23 -3.61 -5.83 -7.39
N PHE A 24 -3.97 -5.62 -6.13
CA PHE A 24 -5.36 -5.35 -5.74
C PHE A 24 -5.62 -3.85 -5.63
N LEU A 25 -4.85 -3.14 -4.80
CA LEU A 25 -4.97 -1.69 -4.63
C LEU A 25 -4.37 -0.93 -5.82
N LYS A 26 -3.39 -1.52 -6.50
CA LYS A 26 -2.69 -0.92 -7.66
C LYS A 26 -2.12 0.48 -7.36
N ILE A 27 -1.60 0.64 -6.15
CA ILE A 27 -0.97 1.89 -5.65
C ILE A 27 0.55 1.78 -5.61
N GLY A 28 1.13 0.81 -6.31
CA GLY A 28 2.57 0.58 -6.27
C GLY A 28 3.00 -0.50 -7.24
N LEU A 29 4.31 -0.71 -7.28
CA LEU A 29 4.96 -1.75 -8.08
C LEU A 29 5.86 -2.61 -7.22
N ILE A 30 6.27 -3.76 -7.73
CA ILE A 30 7.20 -4.66 -7.04
C ILE A 30 8.63 -4.40 -7.51
N VAL A 31 9.55 -4.20 -6.56
CA VAL A 31 10.99 -4.04 -6.86
C VAL A 31 11.64 -5.40 -7.04
N ARG A 32 11.27 -6.36 -6.18
CA ARG A 32 11.76 -7.74 -6.23
C ARG A 32 10.68 -8.70 -5.76
N HIS A 33 10.43 -9.75 -6.53
CA HIS A 33 9.52 -10.81 -6.12
C HIS A 33 10.06 -11.57 -4.91
N TRP A 34 9.16 -11.98 -4.01
CA TRP A 34 9.52 -12.79 -2.83
C TRP A 34 10.22 -14.11 -3.18
N THR A 35 9.89 -14.69 -4.34
CA THR A 35 10.55 -15.90 -4.85
C THR A 35 12.04 -15.71 -5.09
N CYS A 36 12.45 -14.48 -5.40
CA CYS A 36 13.84 -14.06 -5.66
C CYS A 36 14.49 -13.43 -4.42
N ARG A 37 13.98 -13.66 -3.20
CA ARG A 37 14.42 -12.92 -1.99
C ARG A 37 15.91 -13.05 -1.65
N ASP A 38 16.54 -14.13 -2.11
CA ASP A 38 17.96 -14.43 -1.88
C ASP A 38 18.85 -13.79 -2.97
N GLU A 39 18.25 -13.19 -4.00
CA GLU A 39 18.95 -12.49 -5.09
C GLU A 39 19.23 -11.04 -4.73
N LEU A 40 20.40 -10.55 -5.17
CA LEU A 40 20.80 -9.16 -5.05
C LEU A 40 20.03 -8.31 -6.06
N VAL A 41 19.42 -7.23 -5.59
CA VAL A 41 18.78 -6.23 -6.46
C VAL A 41 19.85 -5.27 -6.97
N THR A 42 19.93 -5.14 -8.29
CA THR A 42 20.87 -4.22 -8.93
C THR A 42 20.45 -2.76 -8.77
N SER A 43 21.41 -1.84 -8.83
CA SER A 43 21.13 -0.40 -8.84
C SER A 43 20.20 -0.01 -9.99
N GLU A 44 20.35 -0.64 -11.15
CA GLU A 44 19.49 -0.43 -12.32
C GLU A 44 18.02 -0.79 -12.02
N THR A 45 17.79 -1.90 -11.30
CA THR A 45 16.43 -2.31 -10.91
C THR A 45 15.80 -1.27 -9.98
N VAL A 46 16.57 -0.75 -9.02
CA VAL A 46 16.12 0.31 -8.12
C VAL A 46 15.84 1.61 -8.88
N GLU A 47 16.74 2.01 -9.78
CA GLU A 47 16.57 3.20 -10.62
C GLU A 47 15.29 3.09 -11.46
N ASN A 48 15.08 1.94 -12.12
CA ASN A 48 13.88 1.70 -12.93
C ASN A 48 12.61 1.78 -12.08
N ALA A 49 12.59 1.17 -10.89
CA ALA A 49 11.44 1.25 -9.98
C ALA A 49 11.12 2.71 -9.58
N VAL A 50 12.14 3.48 -9.20
CA VAL A 50 11.99 4.90 -8.84
C VAL A 50 11.53 5.73 -10.04
N ARG A 51 12.15 5.56 -11.20
CA ARG A 51 11.81 6.29 -12.42
C ARG A 51 10.38 5.98 -12.88
N THR A 52 9.97 4.72 -12.83
CA THR A 52 8.57 4.32 -13.12
C THR A 52 7.62 4.99 -12.15
N LEU A 53 7.86 4.91 -10.85
CA LEU A 53 6.97 5.50 -9.85
C LEU A 53 6.87 7.02 -9.92
N MET A 54 7.93 7.71 -10.32
CA MET A 54 8.02 9.17 -10.26
C MET A 54 7.75 9.84 -11.61
N ALA A 55 8.27 9.29 -12.71
CA ALA A 55 8.35 9.97 -14.00
C ALA A 55 7.60 9.27 -15.14
N SER A 56 6.88 8.17 -14.88
CA SER A 56 6.09 7.48 -15.92
C SER A 56 4.59 7.79 -15.82
N PRO A 57 3.82 7.59 -16.92
CA PRO A 57 2.36 7.63 -16.89
C PRO A 57 1.76 6.61 -15.91
N GLU A 58 2.31 5.39 -15.86
CA GLU A 58 1.88 4.36 -14.91
C GLU A 58 2.06 4.81 -13.46
N GLY A 59 3.20 5.43 -13.14
CA GLY A 59 3.45 6.00 -11.82
C GLY A 59 2.50 7.14 -11.45
N ALA A 60 2.08 7.95 -12.44
CA ALA A 60 1.09 9.00 -12.22
C ALA A 60 -0.28 8.40 -11.82
N ASP A 61 -0.70 7.32 -12.47
CA ASP A 61 -1.94 6.60 -12.12
C ASP A 61 -1.86 5.98 -10.72
N MET A 62 -0.71 5.39 -10.35
CA MET A 62 -0.48 4.84 -9.00
C MET A 62 -0.58 5.94 -7.94
N ARG A 63 0.03 7.12 -8.16
CA ARG A 63 -0.06 8.27 -7.24
C ARG A 63 -1.49 8.77 -7.09
N LYS A 64 -2.24 8.84 -8.19
CA LYS A 64 -3.66 9.23 -8.16
C LYS A 64 -4.48 8.27 -7.30
N ARG A 65 -4.36 6.95 -7.54
CA ARG A 65 -5.04 5.92 -6.74
C ARG A 65 -4.64 5.97 -5.27
N ALA A 66 -3.37 6.17 -4.96
CA ALA A 66 -2.89 6.29 -3.58
C ALA A 66 -3.52 7.50 -2.87
N SER A 67 -3.68 8.62 -3.56
CA SER A 67 -4.37 9.82 -3.05
C SER A 67 -5.86 9.54 -2.79
N GLU A 68 -6.56 8.94 -3.75
CA GLU A 68 -7.98 8.56 -3.62
C GLU A 68 -8.19 7.61 -2.43
N LEU A 69 -7.38 6.56 -2.33
CA LEU A 69 -7.43 5.62 -1.21
C LEU A 69 -7.17 6.31 0.13
N SER A 70 -6.18 7.22 0.20
CA SER A 70 -5.92 7.96 1.44
C SER A 70 -7.11 8.83 1.85
N ASN A 71 -7.90 9.36 0.91
CA ASN A 71 -9.08 10.15 1.23
C ASN A 71 -10.21 9.26 1.76
N ILE A 72 -10.43 8.09 1.14
CA ILE A 72 -11.42 7.11 1.62
C ILE A 72 -11.10 6.69 3.05
N VAL A 73 -9.85 6.28 3.31
CA VAL A 73 -9.43 5.84 4.65
C VAL A 73 -9.61 6.95 5.68
N LYS A 74 -9.22 8.19 5.35
CA LYS A 74 -9.44 9.35 6.23
C LYS A 74 -10.92 9.55 6.55
N GLN A 75 -11.80 9.43 5.55
CA GLN A 75 -13.23 9.59 5.76
C GLN A 75 -13.84 8.50 6.65
N SER A 76 -13.31 7.27 6.58
CA SER A 76 -13.77 6.15 7.41
C SER A 76 -13.42 6.29 8.90
N VAL A 77 -12.37 7.06 9.24
CA VAL A 77 -11.86 7.20 10.62
C VAL A 77 -12.26 8.50 11.32
N ILE A 78 -12.91 9.43 10.62
CA ILE A 78 -13.48 10.64 11.24
C ILE A 78 -14.63 10.22 12.17
N ASP A 79 -14.84 10.96 13.26
CA ASP A 79 -15.94 10.75 14.21
C ASP A 79 -17.30 10.63 13.48
N GLY A 80 -18.04 9.56 13.76
CA GLY A 80 -19.27 9.21 13.04
C GLY A 80 -19.06 8.46 11.70
N GLY A 81 -17.81 8.17 11.33
CA GLY A 81 -17.44 7.29 10.23
C GLY A 81 -17.61 5.81 10.59
N VAL A 82 -17.62 4.95 9.56
CA VAL A 82 -17.90 3.51 9.71
C VAL A 82 -16.92 2.84 10.70
N ASN A 83 -15.63 3.20 10.70
CA ASN A 83 -14.68 2.61 11.64
C ASN A 83 -14.91 3.06 13.09
N SER A 84 -15.36 4.30 13.30
CA SER A 84 -15.73 4.80 14.63
C SER A 84 -16.90 3.99 15.20
N ALA A 85 -17.93 3.76 14.40
CA ALA A 85 -19.10 2.99 14.82
C ALA A 85 -18.77 1.53 15.14
N GLU A 86 -17.90 0.88 14.34
CA GLU A 86 -17.44 -0.48 14.62
C GLU A 86 -16.62 -0.56 15.92
N MET A 87 -15.77 0.45 16.18
CA MET A 87 -15.00 0.52 17.42
C MET A 87 -15.90 0.73 18.64
N ASP A 88 -16.89 1.63 18.55
CA ASP A 88 -17.86 1.88 19.63
C ASP A 88 -18.71 0.63 19.91
N SER A 89 -19.10 -0.10 18.87
CA SER A 89 -19.78 -1.39 18.97
C SER A 89 -18.92 -2.43 19.69
N PHE A 90 -17.64 -2.54 19.31
CA PHE A 90 -16.70 -3.44 19.97
C PHE A 90 -16.51 -3.09 21.46
N ILE A 91 -16.31 -1.82 21.79
CA ILE A 91 -16.19 -1.34 23.17
C ILE A 91 -17.44 -1.71 23.97
N THR A 92 -18.62 -1.40 23.43
CA THR A 92 -19.91 -1.72 24.06
C THR A 92 -20.04 -3.22 24.34
N HIS A 93 -19.60 -4.07 23.41
CA HIS A 93 -19.67 -5.53 23.57
C HIS A 93 -18.77 -6.07 24.68
N ILE A 94 -17.59 -5.49 24.90
CA ILE A 94 -16.63 -5.98 25.91
C ILE A 94 -16.79 -5.32 27.29
N THR A 95 -17.46 -4.16 27.37
CA THR A 95 -17.77 -3.48 28.64
C THR A 95 -19.18 -3.74 29.17
N GLY A 96 -20.04 -4.36 28.36
CA GLY A 96 -21.45 -4.69 28.67
C GLY A 96 -21.64 -6.02 29.37
#